data_AF-A0A7C3GZF2-F1
#
_entry.id   AF-A0A7C3GZF2-F1
#
_cell.length_a   1.000
_cell.length_b   1.000
_cell.length_c   1.000
_cell.angle_alpha   90.00
_cell.angle_beta   90.00
_cell.angle_gamma   90.00
#
_symmetry.space_group_name_H-M   'P 1'
#
loop_
_entity.id
_entity.type
_entity.pdbx_description
1 polymer ?
#
loop_
_entity_poly.entity_id
_entity_poly.type
_entity_poly.pdbx_seq_one_letter_code
_entity_poly.pdbx_strand_id
1 'polypeptide(L)'
;MHYAILFAVCLGTLFACSSSDDQQTRPADIQSLKLSSENLTVTEVNTELSLSVFAIDDNSATVSLADNIVWQSSDESIAIVDSNGKVTTRAVGKVTLSASYGGLSDSIIIDVTDSRLSIRGKLRYQDKKYDASGFSANFLPTYNNIRYATVDLLDTNGTILETTASDLLGQFQFGHIIPEQYTIRVLAQVANAPAEGFSVRNWDDAIYSITKASVADQTSYDIKVASSSPAAAAFNMLDVFVSAAEYSRQYLQVEAKALAVFWQPNEGESSYYCSGYDRFGCQNGEGIYVMNQSFDTDEYDDDVLLHEFGHFIMKKYFIDDSPGGCHAITDNDLDLRVAWSEGWGTFFASSVKSNMLRMGSRNLSSNEAVTSYVDTYVGLNGNSAAQISYDIISPPFDMADASNDSFYYASSEYAVSNILWGVAKVYGAERIRDVLSNYFPTADLPTNLASFWQGLLRSDLLSNGEIDGLLGIFNDRKVFYQQDAYEEDDYVADANLIDIATIGEQDHFLYKDDLGADVDVFALDVQAGQDYVVATSDLRNGIDTLLRIVDENDELVVIDGKSLENDDADPLAHFRDDGCGERRYMNTLSALASKVSFTADISTRYYVKVSHIPTADKVGARNAGGATGPYGTYRLKIE
;
A
#
# COMPACT_ATOMS: atom_id res chain seq x y z
N MET A 1 -17.77 1.27 -50.59
CA MET A 1 -18.63 1.08 -51.78
C MET A 1 -19.02 2.46 -52.30
N HIS A 2 -18.43 2.92 -53.41
CA HIS A 2 -18.86 4.15 -54.08
C HIS A 2 -19.24 3.82 -55.53
N TYR A 3 -20.45 4.23 -55.89
CA TYR A 3 -21.13 3.98 -57.17
C TYR A 3 -20.55 4.85 -58.30
N ALA A 4 -20.42 4.24 -59.47
CA ALA A 4 -20.09 4.89 -60.73
C ALA A 4 -21.34 5.48 -61.41
N ILE A 5 -21.19 6.65 -62.04
CA ILE A 5 -22.15 7.20 -63.01
C ILE A 5 -21.42 7.44 -64.32
N LEU A 6 -21.79 6.65 -65.34
CA LEU A 6 -21.46 6.84 -66.74
C LEU A 6 -22.55 7.71 -67.38
N PHE A 7 -22.18 8.66 -68.25
CA PHE A 7 -23.10 9.21 -69.25
C PHE A 7 -22.46 9.13 -70.64
N ALA A 8 -23.19 8.48 -71.54
CA ALA A 8 -22.91 8.35 -72.96
C ALA A 8 -23.44 9.57 -73.73
N VAL A 9 -22.75 9.97 -74.80
CA VAL A 9 -23.31 10.84 -75.84
C VAL A 9 -23.08 10.22 -77.21
N CYS A 10 -24.14 10.30 -77.99
CA CYS A 10 -24.40 9.60 -79.24
C CYS A 10 -23.95 10.41 -80.47
N LEU A 11 -23.80 9.66 -81.57
CA LEU A 11 -23.36 10.02 -82.91
C LEU A 11 -24.27 11.03 -83.64
N GLY A 12 -23.66 11.86 -84.50
CA GLY A 12 -24.35 12.65 -85.53
C GLY A 12 -23.41 13.01 -86.68
N THR A 13 -23.54 12.31 -87.81
CA THR A 13 -22.81 12.51 -89.07
C THR A 13 -23.36 13.67 -89.90
N LEU A 14 -22.51 14.44 -90.58
CA LEU A 14 -22.84 15.19 -91.79
C LEU A 14 -21.59 15.39 -92.67
N PHE A 15 -21.72 15.03 -93.95
CA PHE A 15 -20.73 15.13 -95.02
C PHE A 15 -20.51 16.57 -95.49
N ALA A 16 -19.26 16.96 -95.75
CA ALA A 16 -18.91 17.95 -96.78
C ALA A 16 -17.48 17.73 -97.27
N CYS A 17 -17.32 17.50 -98.58
CA CYS A 17 -16.05 17.54 -99.28
C CYS A 17 -15.56 18.98 -99.38
N SER A 18 -14.34 19.25 -98.92
CA SER A 18 -13.46 20.24 -99.55
C SER A 18 -12.02 19.73 -99.49
N SER A 19 -11.35 19.85 -100.63
CA SER A 19 -9.93 19.57 -100.81
C SER A 19 -9.09 20.39 -99.83
N SER A 20 -8.31 19.72 -98.99
CA SER A 20 -7.23 20.34 -98.23
C SER A 20 -5.95 19.56 -98.49
N ASP A 21 -4.93 20.33 -98.86
CA ASP A 21 -3.53 19.94 -98.97
C ASP A 21 -3.12 18.87 -97.96
N ASP A 22 -2.26 17.98 -98.45
CA ASP A 22 -1.42 17.10 -97.66
C ASP A 22 -0.42 17.97 -96.85
N GLN A 23 -0.92 18.66 -95.82
CA GLN A 23 -0.12 19.16 -94.71
C GLN A 23 0.26 17.93 -93.89
N GLN A 24 1.36 17.31 -94.30
CA GLN A 24 2.16 16.43 -93.47
C GLN A 24 2.45 17.20 -92.18
N THR A 25 1.62 17.01 -91.14
CA THR A 25 1.83 17.60 -89.83
C THR A 25 3.17 17.06 -89.34
N ARG A 26 4.19 17.93 -89.35
CA ARG A 26 5.43 17.67 -88.64
C ARG A 26 5.06 17.17 -87.24
N PRO A 27 5.63 16.07 -86.73
CA PRO A 27 5.38 15.67 -85.35
C PRO A 27 5.64 16.88 -84.46
N ALA A 28 4.67 17.23 -83.62
CA ALA A 28 4.75 18.43 -82.79
C ALA A 28 6.02 18.36 -81.95
N ASP A 29 6.93 19.32 -82.15
CA ASP A 29 8.21 19.33 -81.43
C ASP A 29 7.93 19.77 -79.99
N ILE A 30 8.29 18.93 -79.02
CA ILE A 30 8.16 19.27 -77.60
C ILE A 30 9.15 20.39 -77.27
N GLN A 31 8.63 21.50 -76.73
CA GLN A 31 9.41 22.69 -76.36
C GLN A 31 9.80 22.70 -74.89
N SER A 32 8.91 22.26 -73.99
CA SER A 32 9.15 22.23 -72.55
C SER A 32 8.39 21.11 -71.84
N LEU A 33 8.78 20.85 -70.59
CA LEU A 33 8.03 20.01 -69.67
C LEU A 33 7.37 20.88 -68.60
N LYS A 34 6.26 20.39 -68.05
CA LYS A 34 5.54 21.01 -66.94
C LYS A 34 5.06 19.94 -65.97
N LEU A 35 5.52 20.00 -64.73
CA LEU A 35 5.02 19.18 -63.63
C LEU A 35 3.59 19.56 -63.26
N SER A 36 2.84 18.58 -62.74
CA SER A 36 1.43 18.72 -62.32
C SER A 36 1.23 19.64 -61.11
N SER A 37 2.31 20.02 -60.44
CA SER A 37 2.29 20.79 -59.21
C SER A 37 3.49 21.72 -59.15
N GLU A 38 3.32 22.85 -58.49
CA GLU A 38 4.42 23.73 -58.07
C GLU A 38 4.98 23.24 -56.73
N ASN A 39 6.05 23.89 -56.22
CA ASN A 39 6.71 23.54 -54.95
C ASN A 39 5.71 23.18 -53.83
N LEU A 40 5.95 22.05 -53.17
CA LEU A 40 5.07 21.51 -52.13
C LEU A 40 5.75 21.53 -50.77
N THR A 41 4.96 21.75 -49.72
CA THR A 41 5.34 21.48 -48.34
C THR A 41 4.57 20.27 -47.85
N VAL A 42 5.28 19.27 -47.33
CA VAL A 42 4.70 18.03 -46.78
C VAL A 42 5.02 18.00 -45.29
N THR A 43 3.99 17.97 -44.44
CA THR A 43 4.14 18.16 -42.98
C THR A 43 4.45 16.88 -42.21
N GLU A 44 4.58 15.75 -42.91
CA GLU A 44 4.83 14.43 -42.34
C GLU A 44 5.84 13.63 -43.17
N VAL A 45 6.67 12.87 -42.48
CA VAL A 45 7.56 11.85 -43.08
C VAL A 45 6.75 10.58 -43.40
N ASN A 46 7.18 9.83 -44.42
CA ASN A 46 6.48 8.66 -44.97
C ASN A 46 5.13 8.95 -45.65
N THR A 47 4.91 10.20 -46.04
CA THR A 47 3.75 10.59 -46.84
C THR A 47 3.98 10.20 -48.30
N GLU A 48 2.94 9.62 -48.91
CA GLU A 48 2.94 9.29 -50.33
C GLU A 48 2.12 10.32 -51.12
N LEU A 49 2.68 10.81 -52.22
CA LEU A 49 2.00 11.70 -53.16
C LEU A 49 2.37 11.32 -54.60
N SER A 50 1.59 11.78 -55.57
CA SER A 50 1.83 11.47 -56.98
C SER A 50 2.07 12.74 -57.76
N LEU A 51 3.14 12.75 -58.54
CA LEU A 51 3.46 13.78 -59.51
C LEU A 51 3.20 13.24 -60.92
N SER A 52 2.72 14.10 -61.80
CA SER A 52 2.65 13.84 -63.23
C SER A 52 3.42 14.91 -63.99
N VAL A 53 3.96 14.58 -65.15
CA VAL A 53 4.65 15.53 -66.02
C VAL A 53 3.97 15.55 -67.38
N PHE A 54 3.81 16.76 -67.93
CA PHE A 54 3.22 16.99 -69.23
C PHE A 54 4.25 17.65 -70.15
N ALA A 55 4.20 17.33 -71.44
CA ALA A 55 4.95 18.05 -72.46
C ALA A 55 4.13 19.23 -72.98
N ILE A 56 4.81 20.32 -73.34
CA ILE A 56 4.22 21.45 -74.06
C ILE A 56 4.85 21.47 -75.45
N ASP A 57 4.03 21.38 -76.49
CA ASP A 57 4.51 21.39 -77.88
C ASP A 57 4.72 22.82 -78.42
N ASP A 58 5.20 22.89 -79.67
CA ASP A 58 5.44 24.13 -80.40
C ASP A 58 4.17 24.96 -80.67
N ASN A 59 2.98 24.39 -80.48
CA ASN A 59 1.68 25.07 -80.56
C ASN A 59 1.14 25.45 -79.18
N SER A 60 1.94 25.35 -78.11
CA SER A 60 1.53 25.54 -76.70
C SER A 60 0.48 24.54 -76.22
N ALA A 61 0.28 23.41 -76.91
CA ALA A 61 -0.65 22.37 -76.48
C ALA A 61 -0.01 21.49 -75.41
N THR A 62 -0.82 21.08 -74.42
CA THR A 62 -0.39 20.14 -73.37
C THR A 62 -0.59 18.70 -73.85
N VAL A 63 0.49 17.92 -73.83
CA VAL A 63 0.54 16.53 -74.28
C VAL A 63 0.87 15.63 -73.10
N SER A 64 0.05 14.60 -72.86
CA SER A 64 0.35 13.57 -71.87
C SER A 64 1.49 12.67 -72.34
N LEU A 65 2.44 12.43 -71.45
CA LEU A 65 3.55 11.51 -71.68
C LEU A 65 3.21 10.16 -71.02
N ALA A 66 3.25 9.08 -71.79
CA ALA A 66 2.91 7.74 -71.29
C ALA A 66 4.13 6.94 -70.80
N ASP A 67 5.30 7.14 -71.42
CA ASP A 67 6.51 6.33 -71.18
C ASP A 67 7.80 7.18 -71.32
N ASN A 68 8.95 6.64 -70.87
CA ASN A 68 10.30 7.22 -70.96
C ASN A 68 10.55 8.51 -70.15
N ILE A 69 9.77 8.74 -69.09
CA ILE A 69 10.07 9.79 -68.11
C ILE A 69 11.15 9.26 -67.16
N VAL A 70 12.24 10.01 -67.02
CA VAL A 70 13.27 9.72 -66.01
C VAL A 70 13.03 10.62 -64.81
N TRP A 71 12.72 10.02 -63.67
CA TRP A 71 12.57 10.71 -62.40
C TRP A 71 13.87 10.65 -61.59
N GLN A 72 14.22 11.74 -60.92
CA GLN A 72 15.39 11.81 -60.05
C GLN A 72 15.09 12.64 -58.80
N SER A 73 15.69 12.23 -57.68
CA SER A 73 15.73 13.00 -56.44
C SER A 73 17.14 13.55 -56.21
N SER A 74 17.25 14.81 -55.79
CA SER A 74 18.53 15.39 -55.40
C SER A 74 19.09 14.78 -54.10
N ASP A 75 18.22 14.21 -53.25
CA ASP A 75 18.57 13.55 -52.00
C ASP A 75 17.51 12.49 -51.62
N GLU A 76 17.80 11.23 -51.96
CA GLU A 76 16.91 10.10 -51.67
C GLU A 76 16.81 9.74 -50.17
N SER A 77 17.60 10.38 -49.29
CA SER A 77 17.41 10.27 -47.84
C SER A 77 16.25 11.14 -47.36
N ILE A 78 15.88 12.19 -48.10
CA ILE A 78 14.78 13.12 -47.79
C ILE A 78 13.47 12.69 -48.47
N ALA A 79 13.49 12.39 -49.78
CA ALA A 79 12.35 11.80 -50.48
C ALA A 79 12.80 11.01 -51.71
N ILE A 80 12.09 9.92 -52.00
CA ILE A 80 12.24 9.15 -53.24
C ILE A 80 11.10 9.41 -54.19
N VAL A 81 11.35 9.20 -55.48
CA VAL A 81 10.33 9.21 -56.53
C VAL A 81 10.53 7.97 -57.41
N ASP A 82 9.47 7.19 -57.63
CA ASP A 82 9.53 5.99 -58.46
C ASP A 82 9.36 6.30 -59.96
N SER A 83 9.46 5.28 -60.81
CA SER A 83 9.32 5.43 -62.27
C SER A 83 7.94 5.91 -62.72
N ASN A 84 6.92 5.82 -61.86
CA ASN A 84 5.55 6.25 -62.12
C ASN A 84 5.24 7.64 -61.55
N GLY A 85 6.25 8.34 -60.99
CA GLY A 85 6.06 9.63 -60.34
C GLY A 85 5.44 9.53 -58.94
N LYS A 86 5.42 8.35 -58.31
CA LYS A 86 5.02 8.20 -56.91
C LYS A 86 6.17 8.64 -56.01
N VAL A 87 5.92 9.65 -55.20
CA VAL A 87 6.88 10.23 -54.25
C VAL A 87 6.59 9.68 -52.86
N THR A 88 7.64 9.30 -52.12
CA THR A 88 7.57 8.91 -50.71
C THR A 88 8.57 9.75 -49.91
N THR A 89 8.09 10.56 -48.96
CA THR A 89 8.97 11.31 -48.06
C THR A 89 9.62 10.39 -47.03
N ARG A 90 10.86 10.69 -46.62
CA ARG A 90 11.68 9.83 -45.72
C ARG A 90 12.25 10.58 -44.53
N ALA A 91 12.66 11.83 -44.72
CA ALA A 91 13.24 12.66 -43.65
C ALA A 91 12.88 14.14 -43.83
N VAL A 92 12.97 14.92 -42.75
CA VAL A 92 12.79 16.37 -42.77
C VAL A 92 13.90 17.02 -43.60
N GLY A 93 13.54 17.91 -44.50
CA GLY A 93 14.47 18.64 -45.36
C GLY A 93 13.86 19.06 -46.70
N LYS A 94 14.57 19.93 -47.41
CA LYS A 94 14.20 20.33 -48.78
C LYS A 94 14.93 19.46 -49.79
N VAL A 95 14.19 18.88 -50.72
CA VAL A 95 14.72 18.06 -51.82
C VAL A 95 14.13 18.52 -53.14
N THR A 96 14.94 18.52 -54.20
CA THR A 96 14.46 18.80 -55.56
C THR A 96 14.19 17.49 -56.26
N LEU A 97 12.97 17.31 -56.76
CA LEU A 97 12.61 16.20 -57.64
C LEU A 97 12.56 16.72 -59.08
N SER A 98 13.17 16.01 -60.02
CA SER A 98 13.17 16.35 -61.44
C SER A 98 12.57 15.24 -62.28
N ALA A 99 11.84 15.64 -63.33
CA ALA A 99 11.37 14.77 -64.39
C ALA A 99 12.02 15.19 -65.70
N SER A 100 12.62 14.24 -66.42
CA SER A 100 13.28 14.49 -67.70
C SER A 100 12.72 13.61 -68.82
N TYR A 101 12.53 14.21 -70.00
CA TYR A 101 12.05 13.54 -71.21
C TYR A 101 12.63 14.24 -72.44
N GLY A 102 13.22 13.48 -73.38
CA GLY A 102 13.72 14.03 -74.65
C GLY A 102 14.82 15.11 -74.52
N GLY A 103 15.59 15.11 -73.43
CA GLY A 103 16.62 16.12 -73.16
C GLY A 103 16.11 17.40 -72.47
N LEU A 104 14.80 17.49 -72.24
CA LEU A 104 14.17 18.55 -71.46
C LEU A 104 13.97 18.09 -70.02
N SER A 105 13.92 19.03 -69.08
CA SER A 105 13.66 18.76 -67.66
C SER A 105 12.79 19.84 -67.06
N ASP A 106 11.95 19.44 -66.10
CA ASP A 106 11.30 20.34 -65.15
C ASP A 106 11.57 19.83 -63.73
N SER A 107 11.47 20.70 -62.73
CA SER A 107 11.76 20.35 -61.35
C SER A 107 10.84 21.04 -60.34
N ILE A 108 10.68 20.37 -59.19
CA ILE A 108 9.87 20.82 -58.08
C ILE A 108 10.66 20.65 -56.78
N ILE A 109 10.54 21.61 -55.88
CA ILE A 109 11.05 21.50 -54.51
C ILE A 109 9.97 20.88 -53.64
N ILE A 110 10.31 19.78 -52.97
CA ILE A 110 9.54 19.20 -51.87
C ILE A 110 10.23 19.62 -50.57
N ASP A 111 9.52 20.41 -49.76
CA ASP A 111 9.94 20.80 -48.41
C ASP A 111 9.24 19.90 -47.40
N VAL A 112 9.94 18.89 -46.90
CA VAL A 112 9.41 17.98 -45.88
C VAL A 112 9.67 18.59 -44.51
N THR A 113 8.60 18.92 -43.78
CA THR A 113 8.64 19.33 -42.39
C THR A 113 8.09 18.22 -41.50
N ASP A 114 8.33 18.32 -40.19
CA ASP A 114 7.61 17.54 -39.19
C ASP A 114 6.97 18.54 -38.23
N SER A 115 5.67 18.78 -38.40
CA SER A 115 4.93 19.70 -37.53
C SER A 115 4.44 19.03 -36.25
N ARG A 116 4.72 17.74 -36.03
CA ARG A 116 4.23 17.03 -34.85
C ARG A 116 4.91 17.55 -33.58
N LEU A 117 4.11 17.75 -32.56
CA LEU A 117 4.50 18.26 -31.26
C LEU A 117 4.92 17.13 -30.33
N SER A 118 5.77 17.46 -29.37
CA SER A 118 5.92 16.69 -28.13
C SER A 118 5.31 17.52 -27.01
N ILE A 119 4.25 16.99 -26.39
CA ILE A 119 3.63 17.60 -25.23
C ILE A 119 4.32 17.03 -24.00
N ARG A 120 4.84 17.90 -23.12
CA ARG A 120 5.50 17.50 -21.87
C ARG A 120 4.92 18.29 -20.72
N GLY A 121 5.00 17.75 -19.52
CA GLY A 121 4.67 18.53 -18.35
C GLY A 121 5.12 17.95 -17.05
N LYS A 122 4.89 18.72 -15.99
CA LYS A 122 5.12 18.35 -14.60
C LYS A 122 3.80 18.43 -13.82
N LEU A 123 3.51 17.38 -13.08
CA LEU A 123 2.30 17.22 -12.26
C LEU A 123 2.65 17.36 -10.78
N ARG A 124 1.92 18.23 -10.09
CA ARG A 124 2.11 18.50 -8.67
C ARG A 124 0.79 18.71 -7.94
N TYR A 125 0.70 18.25 -6.70
CA TYR A 125 -0.43 18.52 -5.82
C TYR A 125 0.04 19.30 -4.59
N GLN A 126 -0.83 20.14 -4.03
CA GLN A 126 -0.59 20.76 -2.72
C GLN A 126 -0.95 19.78 -1.64
N ASP A 127 -0.01 19.58 -0.74
CA ASP A 127 -0.15 18.80 0.46
C ASP A 127 -0.43 19.71 1.68
N LYS A 128 -1.01 19.16 2.73
CA LYS A 128 -1.21 19.82 4.03
C LYS A 128 -0.25 19.22 5.04
N LYS A 129 0.58 20.07 5.63
CA LYS A 129 1.44 19.62 6.72
C LYS A 129 0.73 19.67 8.05
N TYR A 130 1.13 18.79 8.95
CA TYR A 130 0.62 18.70 10.31
C TYR A 130 1.75 18.45 11.32
N ASP A 131 1.45 18.64 12.59
CA ASP A 131 2.27 18.27 13.74
C ASP A 131 1.36 17.80 14.88
N ALA A 132 1.89 17.60 16.09
CA ALA A 132 1.08 17.21 17.26
C ALA A 132 -0.06 18.21 17.62
N SER A 133 -0.06 19.41 17.05
CA SER A 133 -1.12 20.41 17.17
C SER A 133 -2.09 20.40 15.97
N GLY A 134 -2.01 19.41 15.08
CA GLY A 134 -2.83 19.28 13.88
C GLY A 134 -2.36 20.14 12.70
N PHE A 135 -3.25 20.39 11.74
CA PHE A 135 -2.94 21.25 10.59
C PHE A 135 -2.76 22.71 11.01
N SER A 136 -1.56 23.26 10.79
CA SER A 136 -1.27 24.68 11.05
C SER A 136 -1.26 25.51 9.77
N ALA A 137 -1.91 26.68 9.81
CA ALA A 137 -1.78 27.70 8.77
C ALA A 137 -0.36 28.27 8.63
N ASN A 138 0.51 28.03 9.62
CA ASN A 138 1.93 28.39 9.55
C ASN A 138 2.73 27.48 8.63
N PHE A 139 2.19 26.30 8.29
CA PHE A 139 2.82 25.45 7.29
C PHE A 139 2.49 25.97 5.90
N LEU A 140 3.52 26.44 5.20
CA LEU A 140 3.37 26.85 3.81
C LEU A 140 2.98 25.63 2.97
N PRO A 141 1.91 25.69 2.14
CA PRO A 141 1.52 24.60 1.27
C PRO A 141 2.69 24.17 0.39
N THR A 142 3.10 22.92 0.51
CA THR A 142 4.18 22.34 -0.29
C THR A 142 3.58 21.63 -1.50
N TYR A 143 4.21 21.82 -2.65
CA TYR A 143 3.88 21.06 -3.84
C TYR A 143 4.71 19.79 -3.90
N ASN A 144 4.08 18.65 -3.72
CA ASN A 144 4.66 17.33 -3.95
C ASN A 144 4.41 16.90 -5.42
N ASN A 145 5.20 15.96 -5.92
CA ASN A 145 5.05 15.45 -7.27
C ASN A 145 3.90 14.43 -7.31
N ILE A 146 3.05 14.48 -8.34
CA ILE A 146 2.10 13.39 -8.60
C ILE A 146 2.88 12.28 -9.32
N ARG A 147 3.30 11.24 -8.59
CA ARG A 147 4.17 10.16 -9.10
C ARG A 147 3.35 9.03 -9.74
N TYR A 148 3.86 8.47 -10.83
CA TYR A 148 3.33 7.27 -11.51
C TYR A 148 1.87 7.32 -11.95
N ALA A 149 1.24 8.49 -11.95
CA ALA A 149 -0.16 8.65 -12.26
C ALA A 149 -0.41 8.48 -13.77
N THR A 150 -1.56 7.90 -14.09
CA THR A 150 -2.04 7.72 -15.46
C THR A 150 -2.43 9.08 -16.05
N VAL A 151 -1.93 9.37 -17.25
CA VAL A 151 -2.18 10.62 -17.98
C VAL A 151 -2.69 10.31 -19.37
N ASP A 152 -3.91 10.76 -19.68
CA ASP A 152 -4.51 10.61 -21.01
C ASP A 152 -4.42 11.91 -21.80
N LEU A 153 -4.20 11.79 -23.11
CA LEU A 153 -4.43 12.85 -24.09
C LEU A 153 -5.77 12.58 -24.78
N LEU A 154 -6.72 13.50 -24.64
CA LEU A 154 -8.07 13.40 -25.18
C LEU A 154 -8.26 14.35 -26.36
N ASP A 155 -9.01 13.92 -27.38
CA ASP A 155 -9.51 14.80 -28.45
C ASP A 155 -10.64 15.73 -27.96
N THR A 156 -11.17 16.58 -28.84
CA THR A 156 -12.28 17.50 -28.52
C THR A 156 -13.61 16.80 -28.22
N ASN A 157 -13.75 15.51 -28.54
CA ASN A 157 -14.93 14.69 -28.24
C ASN A 157 -14.78 13.90 -26.92
N GLY A 158 -13.61 13.98 -26.27
CA GLY A 158 -13.29 13.22 -25.07
C GLY A 158 -12.77 11.80 -25.35
N THR A 159 -12.44 11.47 -26.60
CA THR A 159 -11.83 10.19 -26.99
C THR A 159 -10.37 10.17 -26.56
N ILE A 160 -9.91 9.09 -25.93
CA ILE A 160 -8.50 8.88 -25.60
C ILE A 160 -7.71 8.63 -26.88
N LEU A 161 -6.71 9.47 -27.15
CA LEU A 161 -5.78 9.33 -28.27
C LEU A 161 -4.51 8.58 -27.86
N GLU A 162 -3.97 8.92 -26.69
CA GLU A 162 -2.75 8.32 -26.12
C GLU A 162 -2.85 8.32 -24.59
N THR A 163 -2.23 7.33 -23.96
CA THR A 163 -2.08 7.24 -22.49
C THR A 163 -0.60 7.08 -22.17
N THR A 164 -0.12 7.84 -21.19
CA THR A 164 1.22 7.79 -20.63
C THR A 164 1.14 7.80 -19.11
N ALA A 165 2.28 7.85 -18.43
CA ALA A 165 2.34 7.98 -16.98
C ALA A 165 3.35 9.05 -16.54
N SER A 166 3.13 9.65 -15.38
CA SER A 166 4.16 10.50 -14.77
C SER A 166 5.29 9.66 -14.16
N ASP A 167 6.51 10.21 -14.13
CA ASP A 167 7.65 9.58 -13.44
C ASP A 167 7.72 9.96 -11.95
N LEU A 168 8.81 9.57 -11.26
CA LEU A 168 9.06 9.89 -9.85
C LEU A 168 9.19 11.42 -9.58
N LEU A 169 9.49 12.21 -10.62
CA LEU A 169 9.57 13.66 -10.57
C LEU A 169 8.27 14.32 -11.03
N GLY A 170 7.21 13.55 -11.26
CA GLY A 170 5.92 14.00 -11.76
C GLY A 170 5.96 14.42 -13.23
N GLN A 171 6.98 14.05 -13.99
CA GLN A 171 7.11 14.43 -15.40
C GLN A 171 6.39 13.44 -16.30
N PHE A 172 5.68 13.93 -17.31
CA PHE A 172 5.04 13.12 -18.34
C PHE A 172 5.37 13.66 -19.74
N GLN A 173 5.23 12.80 -20.76
CA GLN A 173 5.33 13.21 -22.15
C GLN A 173 4.42 12.41 -23.08
N PHE A 174 3.93 13.09 -24.11
CA PHE A 174 3.36 12.54 -25.34
C PHE A 174 4.24 12.95 -26.52
N GLY A 175 4.40 12.07 -27.50
CA GLY A 175 5.25 12.31 -28.66
C GLY A 175 4.47 12.20 -29.96
N HIS A 176 4.95 12.87 -31.01
CA HIS A 176 4.40 12.75 -32.37
C HIS A 176 2.92 13.20 -32.49
N ILE A 177 2.53 14.23 -31.74
CA ILE A 177 1.15 14.74 -31.69
C ILE A 177 0.88 15.73 -32.82
N ILE A 178 -0.20 15.57 -33.57
CA ILE A 178 -0.60 16.55 -34.60
C ILE A 178 -0.99 17.87 -33.90
N PRO A 179 -0.61 19.06 -34.41
CA PRO A 179 -1.01 20.33 -33.78
C PRO A 179 -2.53 20.58 -33.82
N GLU A 180 -3.23 20.24 -32.75
CA GLU A 180 -4.67 20.51 -32.56
C GLU A 180 -4.99 20.87 -31.09
N GLN A 181 -6.27 21.01 -30.77
CA GLN A 181 -6.74 21.22 -29.40
C GLN A 181 -7.02 19.87 -28.74
N TYR A 182 -6.43 19.66 -27.56
CA TYR A 182 -6.56 18.43 -26.78
C TYR A 182 -6.94 18.75 -25.34
N THR A 183 -7.26 17.71 -24.58
CA THR A 183 -7.36 17.79 -23.12
C THR A 183 -6.42 16.78 -22.49
N ILE A 184 -5.55 17.25 -21.60
CA ILE A 184 -4.73 16.37 -20.76
C ILE A 184 -5.58 16.00 -19.54
N ARG A 185 -5.87 14.72 -19.35
CA ARG A 185 -6.56 14.20 -18.15
C ARG A 185 -5.57 13.45 -17.28
N VAL A 186 -5.49 13.79 -16.00
CA VAL A 186 -4.67 13.06 -15.02
C VAL A 186 -5.62 12.33 -14.08
N LEU A 187 -5.48 11.01 -13.99
CA LEU A 187 -6.25 10.16 -13.09
C LEU A 187 -5.50 9.96 -11.77
N ALA A 188 -6.23 9.92 -10.65
CA ALA A 188 -5.72 9.42 -9.37
C ALA A 188 -5.61 7.89 -9.41
N GLN A 189 -4.82 7.38 -10.35
CA GLN A 189 -4.57 5.97 -10.60
C GLN A 189 -3.12 5.76 -11.05
N VAL A 190 -2.44 4.80 -10.44
CA VAL A 190 -1.05 4.47 -10.78
C VAL A 190 -1.00 3.49 -11.96
N ALA A 191 -0.24 3.84 -12.99
CA ALA A 191 -0.11 3.05 -14.21
C ALA A 191 1.01 1.99 -14.16
N ASN A 192 1.99 2.15 -13.26
CA ASN A 192 3.24 1.36 -13.27
C ASN A 192 3.62 0.90 -11.86
N ALA A 193 4.48 -0.13 -11.79
CA ALA A 193 5.11 -0.56 -10.56
C ALA A 193 5.82 0.60 -9.81
N PRO A 194 5.90 0.56 -8.46
CA PRO A 194 5.55 -0.56 -7.56
C PRO A 194 4.09 -0.61 -7.10
N ALA A 195 3.24 0.31 -7.55
CA ALA A 195 1.87 0.46 -7.08
C ALA A 195 0.86 0.33 -8.24
N GLU A 196 1.18 -0.50 -9.24
CA GLU A 196 0.37 -0.65 -10.45
C GLU A 196 -1.09 -0.99 -10.10
N GLY A 197 -2.02 -0.20 -10.65
CA GLY A 197 -3.45 -0.38 -10.42
C GLY A 197 -4.00 0.25 -9.14
N PHE A 198 -3.18 0.90 -8.31
CA PHE A 198 -3.68 1.69 -7.18
C PHE A 198 -4.56 2.81 -7.69
N SER A 199 -5.71 3.04 -7.05
CA SER A 199 -6.65 4.07 -7.48
C SER A 199 -7.42 4.67 -6.32
N VAL A 200 -7.69 5.98 -6.40
CA VAL A 200 -8.57 6.69 -5.46
C VAL A 200 -9.89 7.01 -6.14
N ARG A 201 -10.98 6.58 -5.51
CA ARG A 201 -12.33 6.55 -6.07
C ARG A 201 -13.33 7.18 -5.12
N ASN A 202 -14.37 7.76 -5.68
CA ASN A 202 -15.53 8.18 -4.89
C ASN A 202 -16.46 6.98 -4.60
N TRP A 203 -17.56 7.24 -3.88
CA TRP A 203 -18.52 6.20 -3.48
C TRP A 203 -19.32 5.62 -4.65
N ASP A 204 -19.36 6.32 -5.79
CA ASP A 204 -19.91 5.82 -7.06
C ASP A 204 -18.88 5.00 -7.86
N ASP A 205 -17.73 4.63 -7.26
CA ASP A 205 -16.62 3.91 -7.88
C ASP A 205 -15.94 4.67 -9.04
N ALA A 206 -16.14 5.99 -9.14
CA ALA A 206 -15.49 6.84 -10.12
C ALA A 206 -14.11 7.32 -9.65
N ILE A 207 -13.09 7.15 -10.49
CA ILE A 207 -11.72 7.59 -10.20
C ILE A 207 -11.63 9.13 -10.23
N TYR A 208 -11.05 9.72 -9.18
CA TYR A 208 -10.78 11.16 -9.15
C TYR A 208 -9.83 11.56 -10.28
N SER A 209 -10.11 12.69 -10.93
CA SER A 209 -9.27 13.17 -12.02
C SER A 209 -9.29 14.69 -12.13
N ILE A 210 -8.28 15.23 -12.81
CA ILE A 210 -8.25 16.62 -13.26
C ILE A 210 -8.07 16.69 -14.77
N THR A 211 -8.53 17.78 -15.37
CA THR A 211 -8.33 18.04 -16.79
C THR A 211 -7.67 19.39 -17.02
N LYS A 212 -6.77 19.45 -17.99
CA LYS A 212 -6.15 20.68 -18.47
C LYS A 212 -6.31 20.72 -19.99
N ALA A 213 -7.08 21.69 -20.49
CA ALA A 213 -7.12 21.94 -21.92
C ALA A 213 -5.71 22.29 -22.42
N SER A 214 -5.27 21.61 -23.48
CA SER A 214 -4.09 22.02 -24.23
C SER A 214 -4.45 23.23 -25.08
N VAL A 215 -3.46 24.07 -25.38
CA VAL A 215 -3.59 25.13 -26.38
C VAL A 215 -2.72 24.70 -27.56
N ALA A 216 -3.19 24.89 -28.80
CA ALA A 216 -2.58 24.38 -30.04
C ALA A 216 -1.05 24.60 -30.17
N ASP A 217 -0.48 25.61 -29.50
CA ASP A 217 0.95 25.93 -29.55
C ASP A 217 1.70 25.69 -28.23
N GLN A 218 1.01 25.26 -27.16
CA GLN A 218 1.62 25.01 -25.86
C GLN A 218 2.03 23.54 -25.75
N THR A 219 3.35 23.31 -25.71
CA THR A 219 3.97 21.98 -25.60
C THR A 219 4.54 21.67 -24.22
N SER A 220 4.49 22.63 -23.29
CA SER A 220 5.01 22.48 -21.92
C SER A 220 3.97 22.90 -20.88
N TYR A 221 3.74 22.03 -19.90
CA TYR A 221 2.73 22.25 -18.85
C TYR A 221 3.33 22.11 -17.45
N ASP A 222 2.96 23.03 -16.57
CA ASP A 222 3.16 22.91 -15.12
C ASP A 222 1.78 22.84 -14.47
N ILE A 223 1.31 21.62 -14.21
CA ILE A 223 -0.03 21.37 -13.70
C ILE A 223 0.06 21.24 -12.18
N LYS A 224 -0.54 22.21 -11.51
CA LYS A 224 -0.57 22.33 -10.05
C LYS A 224 -2.00 22.18 -9.55
N VAL A 225 -2.25 21.17 -8.73
CA VAL A 225 -3.53 20.93 -8.08
C VAL A 225 -3.50 21.58 -6.71
N ALA A 226 -4.29 22.63 -6.53
CA ALA A 226 -4.38 23.33 -5.26
C ALA A 226 -5.19 22.53 -4.24
N SER A 227 -4.92 22.69 -2.94
CA SER A 227 -5.63 21.99 -1.86
C SER A 227 -7.11 22.38 -1.74
N SER A 228 -7.53 23.45 -2.44
CA SER A 228 -8.94 23.80 -2.62
C SER A 228 -9.71 22.87 -3.57
N SER A 229 -9.00 21.99 -4.29
CA SER A 229 -9.58 20.96 -5.15
C SER A 229 -9.55 19.61 -4.43
N PRO A 230 -10.66 18.86 -4.36
CA PRO A 230 -10.69 17.49 -3.83
C PRO A 230 -9.67 16.55 -4.49
N ALA A 231 -9.32 16.81 -5.76
CA ALA A 231 -8.29 16.03 -6.43
C ALA A 231 -6.90 16.13 -5.76
N ALA A 232 -6.57 17.21 -5.04
CA ALA A 232 -5.29 17.30 -4.32
C ALA A 232 -5.22 16.26 -3.19
N ALA A 233 -6.32 16.03 -2.48
CA ALA A 233 -6.44 14.96 -1.49
C ALA A 233 -6.31 13.58 -2.14
N ALA A 234 -7.01 13.35 -3.25
CA ALA A 234 -6.89 12.10 -3.99
C ALA A 234 -5.44 11.80 -4.44
N PHE A 235 -4.71 12.83 -4.88
CA PHE A 235 -3.29 12.66 -5.22
C PHE A 235 -2.39 12.54 -3.99
N ASN A 236 -2.74 13.12 -2.85
CA ASN A 236 -2.02 12.88 -1.59
C ASN A 236 -2.11 11.41 -1.18
N MET A 237 -3.33 10.89 -1.03
CA MET A 237 -3.58 9.48 -0.71
C MET A 237 -2.83 8.54 -1.66
N LEU A 238 -2.95 8.76 -2.97
CA LEU A 238 -2.26 7.96 -3.97
C LEU A 238 -0.74 7.95 -3.76
N ASP A 239 -0.14 9.12 -3.50
CA ASP A 239 1.29 9.29 -3.35
C ASP A 239 1.84 8.72 -2.02
N VAL A 240 1.04 8.78 -0.94
CA VAL A 240 1.33 8.11 0.33
C VAL A 240 1.38 6.60 0.12
N PHE A 241 0.38 6.02 -0.53
CA PHE A 241 0.34 4.59 -0.80
C PHE A 241 1.41 4.12 -1.79
N VAL A 242 1.83 4.95 -2.75
CA VAL A 242 3.02 4.68 -3.57
C VAL A 242 4.27 4.54 -2.69
N SER A 243 4.44 5.42 -1.69
CA SER A 243 5.58 5.35 -0.76
C SER A 243 5.54 4.06 0.08
N ALA A 244 4.35 3.65 0.50
CA ALA A 244 4.14 2.39 1.22
C ALA A 244 4.44 1.16 0.36
N ALA A 245 4.05 1.17 -0.92
CA ALA A 245 4.37 0.11 -1.88
C ALA A 245 5.88 0.05 -2.18
N GLU A 246 6.55 1.19 -2.31
CA GLU A 246 8.01 1.28 -2.46
C GLU A 246 8.74 0.63 -1.26
N TYR A 247 8.31 0.95 -0.04
CA TYR A 247 8.82 0.33 1.19
C TYR A 247 8.57 -1.18 1.24
N SER A 248 7.33 -1.60 0.93
CA SER A 248 6.91 -3.00 0.97
C SER A 248 7.74 -3.85 0.00
N ARG A 249 7.97 -3.36 -1.22
CA ARG A 249 8.85 -4.00 -2.19
C ARG A 249 10.30 -4.09 -1.69
N GLN A 250 10.80 -3.03 -1.06
CA GLN A 250 12.19 -2.95 -0.66
C GLN A 250 12.53 -3.85 0.54
N TYR A 251 11.72 -3.85 1.60
CA TYR A 251 12.08 -4.49 2.87
C TYR A 251 11.29 -5.76 3.14
N LEU A 252 9.99 -5.72 2.85
CA LEU A 252 9.11 -6.87 3.01
C LEU A 252 9.20 -7.84 1.82
N GLN A 253 9.82 -7.40 0.71
CA GLN A 253 9.96 -8.16 -0.54
C GLN A 253 8.60 -8.58 -1.13
N VAL A 254 7.59 -7.74 -0.93
CA VAL A 254 6.24 -7.95 -1.47
C VAL A 254 5.93 -6.90 -2.53
N GLU A 255 5.49 -7.35 -3.71
CA GLU A 255 4.95 -6.48 -4.76
C GLU A 255 3.46 -6.26 -4.48
N ALA A 256 3.09 -5.00 -4.18
CA ALA A 256 1.73 -4.66 -3.80
C ALA A 256 0.75 -4.87 -4.96
N LYS A 257 -0.34 -5.59 -4.70
CA LYS A 257 -1.45 -5.81 -5.62
C LYS A 257 -2.27 -4.54 -5.72
N ALA A 258 -2.97 -4.38 -6.85
CA ALA A 258 -3.86 -3.25 -7.05
C ALA A 258 -4.77 -3.01 -5.84
N LEU A 259 -4.79 -1.77 -5.36
CA LEU A 259 -5.55 -1.31 -4.20
C LEU A 259 -6.55 -0.25 -4.64
N ALA A 260 -7.83 -0.43 -4.27
CA ALA A 260 -8.83 0.61 -4.36
C ALA A 260 -8.90 1.36 -3.03
N VAL A 261 -8.90 2.69 -3.12
CA VAL A 261 -9.12 3.61 -2.00
C VAL A 261 -10.44 4.31 -2.26
N PHE A 262 -11.37 4.20 -1.32
CA PHE A 262 -12.70 4.79 -1.42
C PHE A 262 -12.78 6.00 -0.48
N TRP A 263 -13.09 7.16 -1.06
CA TRP A 263 -13.14 8.43 -0.31
C TRP A 263 -14.17 9.39 -0.93
N GLN A 264 -14.99 9.99 -0.08
CA GLN A 264 -15.89 11.09 -0.44
C GLN A 264 -15.82 12.14 0.68
N PRO A 265 -15.69 13.43 0.32
CA PRO A 265 -15.62 14.49 1.32
C PRO A 265 -16.82 14.51 2.26
N ASN A 266 -16.57 14.50 3.57
CA ASN A 266 -17.54 14.66 4.67
C ASN A 266 -18.55 13.52 4.85
N GLU A 267 -18.14 12.26 4.65
CA GLU A 267 -19.05 11.10 4.72
C GLU A 267 -18.85 10.17 5.92
N GLY A 268 -17.98 10.48 6.90
CA GLY A 268 -17.85 9.62 8.08
C GLY A 268 -16.71 9.95 9.03
N GLU A 269 -16.58 9.15 10.08
CA GLU A 269 -15.43 9.12 11.01
C GLU A 269 -14.74 7.76 10.86
N SER A 270 -13.47 7.71 11.23
CA SER A 270 -12.65 6.49 11.31
C SER A 270 -12.38 5.83 9.96
N SER A 271 -11.22 6.13 9.39
CA SER A 271 -10.69 5.37 8.25
C SER A 271 -10.43 3.90 8.62
N TYR A 272 -10.55 2.98 7.66
CA TYR A 272 -10.31 1.56 7.88
C TYR A 272 -9.94 0.81 6.59
N TYR A 273 -9.15 -0.24 6.73
CA TYR A 273 -8.96 -1.27 5.70
C TYR A 273 -10.08 -2.31 5.77
N CYS A 274 -10.75 -2.51 4.63
CA CYS A 274 -11.86 -3.44 4.49
C CYS A 274 -11.43 -4.67 3.69
N SER A 275 -11.49 -5.87 4.30
CA SER A 275 -11.01 -7.12 3.69
C SER A 275 -12.13 -8.00 3.11
N GLY A 276 -13.39 -7.57 3.23
CA GLY A 276 -14.58 -8.30 2.80
C GLY A 276 -15.20 -9.21 3.87
N TYR A 277 -14.60 -9.30 5.06
CA TYR A 277 -15.09 -10.08 6.21
C TYR A 277 -15.43 -9.22 7.44
N ASP A 278 -15.22 -7.90 7.39
CA ASP A 278 -15.46 -6.99 8.51
C ASP A 278 -16.94 -6.58 8.69
N ARG A 279 -17.21 -6.02 9.87
CA ARG A 279 -18.52 -5.62 10.42
C ARG A 279 -19.22 -4.51 9.63
N PHE A 280 -18.47 -3.71 8.88
CA PHE A 280 -19.01 -2.53 8.18
C PHE A 280 -19.49 -2.83 6.78
N GLY A 281 -19.17 -4.01 6.23
CA GLY A 281 -19.64 -4.45 4.93
C GLY A 281 -19.09 -3.54 3.84
N CYS A 282 -17.97 -3.94 3.23
CA CYS A 282 -17.29 -3.17 2.19
C CYS A 282 -18.23 -2.79 1.04
N GLN A 283 -18.82 -1.59 1.08
CA GLN A 283 -19.90 -1.17 0.17
C GLN A 283 -19.47 -1.25 -1.30
N ASN A 284 -18.21 -0.94 -1.57
CA ASN A 284 -17.60 -0.96 -2.90
C ASN A 284 -16.58 -2.11 -3.06
N GLY A 285 -16.61 -3.10 -2.15
CA GLY A 285 -15.65 -4.19 -2.10
C GLY A 285 -14.37 -3.87 -1.32
N GLU A 286 -13.45 -4.81 -1.32
CA GLU A 286 -12.17 -4.72 -0.61
C GLU A 286 -11.37 -3.47 -1.02
N GLY A 287 -10.81 -2.77 -0.03
CA GLY A 287 -10.10 -1.52 -0.22
C GLY A 287 -9.87 -0.77 1.09
N ILE A 288 -9.18 0.36 1.01
CA ILE A 288 -9.08 1.30 2.15
C ILE A 288 -10.20 2.31 2.01
N TYR A 289 -11.01 2.45 3.05
CA TYR A 289 -12.05 3.46 3.15
C TYR A 289 -11.49 4.60 3.97
N VAL A 290 -11.24 5.73 3.32
CA VAL A 290 -10.79 6.94 3.99
C VAL A 290 -12.03 7.74 4.36
N MET A 291 -12.27 7.86 5.65
CA MET A 291 -13.40 8.60 6.19
C MET A 291 -12.94 9.97 6.62
N ASN A 292 -13.80 10.97 6.48
CA ASN A 292 -13.43 12.31 6.90
C ASN A 292 -14.68 13.12 7.20
N GLN A 293 -14.53 14.12 8.08
CA GLN A 293 -15.54 15.14 8.34
C GLN A 293 -14.96 16.53 8.04
N SER A 294 -15.77 17.58 8.15
CA SER A 294 -15.31 18.94 7.87
C SER A 294 -14.14 19.42 8.75
N PHE A 295 -13.88 18.69 9.83
CA PHE A 295 -12.85 18.96 10.83
C PHE A 295 -11.82 17.83 10.99
N ASP A 296 -12.02 16.69 10.35
CA ASP A 296 -11.16 15.50 10.42
C ASP A 296 -10.79 15.19 8.96
N THR A 297 -9.52 15.35 8.61
CA THR A 297 -9.07 15.19 7.21
C THR A 297 -8.02 14.11 7.06
N ASP A 298 -8.41 12.87 7.38
CA ASP A 298 -7.63 11.66 7.12
C ASP A 298 -7.04 11.58 5.71
N GLU A 299 -7.67 12.22 4.71
CA GLU A 299 -7.13 12.26 3.35
C GLU A 299 -5.77 13.00 3.24
N TYR A 300 -5.36 13.70 4.30
CA TYR A 300 -4.07 14.35 4.47
C TYR A 300 -3.25 13.82 5.65
N ASP A 301 -3.77 12.86 6.42
CA ASP A 301 -3.04 12.27 7.55
C ASP A 301 -2.26 11.04 7.07
N ASP A 302 -1.01 11.28 6.66
CA ASP A 302 -0.13 10.21 6.19
C ASP A 302 -0.03 9.05 7.21
N ASP A 303 -0.10 9.35 8.51
CA ASP A 303 -0.05 8.35 9.58
C ASP A 303 -1.24 7.39 9.55
N VAL A 304 -2.46 7.93 9.47
CA VAL A 304 -3.71 7.14 9.36
C VAL A 304 -3.71 6.35 8.05
N LEU A 305 -3.38 7.00 6.93
CA LEU A 305 -3.32 6.34 5.63
C LEU A 305 -2.31 5.17 5.65
N LEU A 306 -1.10 5.39 6.15
CA LEU A 306 -0.07 4.35 6.20
C LEU A 306 -0.42 3.23 7.20
N HIS A 307 -1.13 3.52 8.30
CA HIS A 307 -1.65 2.52 9.24
C HIS A 307 -2.60 1.55 8.53
N GLU A 308 -3.58 2.08 7.81
CA GLU A 308 -4.53 1.26 7.04
C GLU A 308 -3.85 0.48 5.91
N PHE A 309 -2.83 1.07 5.28
CA PHE A 309 -2.02 0.33 4.32
C PHE A 309 -1.22 -0.80 4.98
N GLY A 310 -0.81 -0.62 6.24
CA GLY A 310 -0.20 -1.67 7.06
C GLY A 310 -1.11 -2.88 7.19
N HIS A 311 -2.40 -2.68 7.50
CA HIS A 311 -3.40 -3.76 7.53
C HIS A 311 -3.58 -4.43 6.17
N PHE A 312 -3.65 -3.64 5.08
CA PHE A 312 -3.69 -4.18 3.72
C PHE A 312 -2.51 -5.12 3.44
N ILE A 313 -1.28 -4.70 3.76
CA ILE A 313 -0.08 -5.51 3.56
C ILE A 313 -0.12 -6.77 4.42
N MET A 314 -0.44 -6.66 5.70
CA MET A 314 -0.50 -7.81 6.60
C MET A 314 -1.54 -8.82 6.11
N LYS A 315 -2.76 -8.38 5.80
CA LYS A 315 -3.85 -9.28 5.36
C LYS A 315 -3.62 -9.91 3.99
N LYS A 316 -2.94 -9.21 3.07
CA LYS A 316 -2.73 -9.70 1.70
C LYS A 316 -1.55 -10.65 1.54
N TYR A 317 -0.50 -10.48 2.34
CA TYR A 317 0.79 -11.13 2.13
C TYR A 317 1.26 -11.98 3.30
N PHE A 318 0.73 -11.73 4.49
CA PHE A 318 1.10 -12.43 5.71
C PHE A 318 -0.15 -12.99 6.38
N ILE A 319 0.02 -13.62 7.55
CA ILE A 319 -1.08 -14.19 8.31
C ILE A 319 -1.54 -13.16 9.33
N ASP A 320 -2.81 -12.76 9.23
CA ASP A 320 -3.50 -11.93 10.21
C ASP A 320 -4.84 -12.58 10.59
N ASP A 321 -4.88 -13.13 11.78
CA ASP A 321 -6.05 -13.74 12.40
C ASP A 321 -6.73 -12.82 13.41
N SER A 322 -6.37 -11.51 13.41
CA SER A 322 -7.04 -10.49 14.19
C SER A 322 -8.55 -10.46 13.87
N PRO A 323 -9.41 -10.49 14.90
CA PRO A 323 -10.84 -10.26 14.70
C PRO A 323 -11.16 -8.78 14.45
N GLY A 324 -10.18 -7.87 14.53
CA GLY A 324 -10.37 -6.42 14.53
C GLY A 324 -11.16 -5.94 15.75
N GLY A 325 -11.95 -4.88 15.58
CA GLY A 325 -12.90 -4.39 16.58
C GLY A 325 -12.57 -3.00 17.10
N CYS A 326 -13.51 -2.43 17.84
CA CYS A 326 -13.32 -1.12 18.46
C CYS A 326 -12.36 -1.25 19.65
N HIS A 327 -11.40 -0.33 19.72
CA HIS A 327 -10.35 -0.30 20.73
C HIS A 327 -9.83 1.14 20.87
N ALA A 328 -9.03 1.38 21.90
CA ALA A 328 -8.29 2.61 22.10
C ALA A 328 -6.80 2.32 22.34
N ILE A 329 -5.94 3.26 21.92
CA ILE A 329 -4.49 3.20 22.14
C ILE A 329 -4.08 3.04 23.62
N THR A 330 -4.98 3.37 24.56
CA THR A 330 -4.76 3.24 26.01
C THR A 330 -5.21 1.90 26.60
N ASP A 331 -5.79 1.02 25.79
CA ASP A 331 -6.25 -0.28 26.24
C ASP A 331 -5.05 -1.18 26.58
N ASN A 332 -5.15 -1.91 27.69
CA ASN A 332 -4.13 -2.85 28.18
C ASN A 332 -4.68 -4.27 28.38
N ASP A 333 -5.90 -4.51 27.94
CA ASP A 333 -6.62 -5.78 28.02
C ASP A 333 -7.09 -6.25 26.63
N LEU A 334 -6.46 -5.79 25.54
CA LEU A 334 -6.85 -6.21 24.19
C LEU A 334 -6.60 -7.72 23.98
N ASP A 335 -7.41 -8.33 23.12
CA ASP A 335 -7.06 -9.58 22.46
C ASP A 335 -5.67 -9.43 21.83
N LEU A 336 -4.76 -10.35 22.14
CA LEU A 336 -3.35 -10.26 21.71
C LEU A 336 -3.19 -10.18 20.18
N ARG A 337 -4.13 -10.69 19.39
CA ARG A 337 -4.11 -10.57 17.92
C ARG A 337 -4.53 -9.18 17.46
N VAL A 338 -5.46 -8.54 18.19
CA VAL A 338 -5.84 -7.15 17.93
C VAL A 338 -4.67 -6.24 18.27
N ALA A 339 -4.08 -6.36 19.47
CA ALA A 339 -2.89 -5.60 19.85
C ALA A 339 -1.74 -5.78 18.84
N TRP A 340 -1.54 -7.00 18.32
CA TRP A 340 -0.59 -7.27 17.26
C TRP A 340 -0.90 -6.53 15.95
N SER A 341 -2.13 -6.66 15.45
CA SER A 341 -2.57 -6.08 14.17
C SER A 341 -2.46 -4.55 14.20
N GLU A 342 -2.95 -3.91 15.26
CA GLU A 342 -2.94 -2.44 15.39
C GLU A 342 -1.53 -1.91 15.64
N GLY A 343 -0.75 -2.60 16.47
CA GLY A 343 0.65 -2.25 16.70
C GLY A 343 1.50 -2.38 15.43
N TRP A 344 1.17 -3.35 14.57
CA TRP A 344 1.77 -3.47 13.24
C TRP A 344 1.44 -2.28 12.35
N GLY A 345 0.18 -1.85 12.27
CA GLY A 345 -0.23 -0.69 11.47
C GLY A 345 0.59 0.56 11.81
N THR A 346 0.70 0.85 13.11
CA THR A 346 1.47 1.99 13.61
C THR A 346 2.98 1.85 13.34
N PHE A 347 3.55 0.67 13.56
CA PHE A 347 4.95 0.39 13.24
C PHE A 347 5.25 0.55 11.74
N PHE A 348 4.35 0.03 10.90
CA PHE A 348 4.48 0.09 9.45
C PHE A 348 4.48 1.55 8.97
N ALA A 349 3.54 2.36 9.45
CA ALA A 349 3.49 3.79 9.16
C ALA A 349 4.81 4.49 9.50
N SER A 350 5.30 4.29 10.72
CA SER A 350 6.56 4.86 11.19
C SER A 350 7.76 4.40 10.33
N SER A 351 7.77 3.13 9.92
CA SER A 351 8.83 2.54 9.10
C SER A 351 8.84 3.09 7.66
N VAL A 352 7.67 3.30 7.06
CA VAL A 352 7.54 3.94 5.75
C VAL A 352 8.05 5.38 5.82
N LYS A 353 7.63 6.18 6.80
CA LYS A 353 8.11 7.57 6.98
C LYS A 353 9.62 7.65 7.17
N SER A 354 10.18 6.75 7.99
CA SER A 354 11.63 6.61 8.18
C SER A 354 12.35 6.34 6.84
N ASN A 355 11.80 5.44 6.02
CA ASN A 355 12.36 5.16 4.71
C ASN A 355 12.24 6.34 3.73
N MET A 356 11.12 7.06 3.74
CA MET A 356 10.91 8.25 2.91
C MET A 356 11.98 9.32 3.19
N LEU A 357 12.30 9.58 4.46
CA LEU A 357 13.39 10.49 4.83
C LEU A 357 14.74 9.99 4.32
N ARG A 358 15.02 8.69 4.48
CA ARG A 358 16.29 8.10 4.05
C ARG A 358 16.49 8.20 2.53
N MET A 359 15.42 8.04 1.75
CA MET A 359 15.47 8.09 0.29
C MET A 359 15.37 9.51 -0.28
N GLY A 360 14.86 10.47 0.50
CA GLY A 360 14.55 11.82 0.01
C GLY A 360 13.45 11.84 -1.06
N SER A 361 12.63 10.80 -1.13
CA SER A 361 11.64 10.57 -2.20
C SER A 361 10.43 11.49 -2.14
N ARG A 362 10.09 12.01 -0.95
CA ARG A 362 8.92 12.88 -0.69
C ARG A 362 9.17 13.75 0.55
N ASN A 363 8.57 14.94 0.60
CA ASN A 363 8.53 15.73 1.83
C ASN A 363 7.54 15.07 2.79
N LEU A 364 7.95 14.77 4.02
CA LEU A 364 6.98 14.35 5.04
C LEU A 364 5.94 15.46 5.27
N SER A 365 4.69 15.03 5.40
CA SER A 365 3.57 15.89 5.75
C SER A 365 3.61 16.21 7.25
N SER A 366 4.04 15.25 8.07
CA SER A 366 4.34 15.47 9.50
C SER A 366 5.69 16.14 9.73
N ASN A 367 5.75 17.13 10.64
CA ASN A 367 7.00 17.69 11.18
C ASN A 367 7.45 17.05 12.50
N GLU A 368 6.72 16.05 12.98
CA GLU A 368 7.08 15.29 14.18
C GLU A 368 8.21 14.28 13.91
N ALA A 369 8.64 13.57 14.95
CA ALA A 369 9.50 12.41 14.76
C ALA A 369 8.83 11.38 13.82
N VAL A 370 9.62 10.63 13.06
CA VAL A 370 9.06 9.56 12.19
C VAL A 370 8.35 8.46 12.98
N THR A 371 8.59 8.40 14.29
CA THR A 371 7.96 7.51 15.25
C THR A 371 6.70 8.08 15.88
N SER A 372 6.38 9.35 15.61
CA SER A 372 5.13 9.92 16.06
C SER A 372 3.98 9.45 15.17
N TYR A 373 2.92 8.94 15.77
CA TYR A 373 1.62 8.77 15.13
C TYR A 373 0.80 10.03 15.40
N VAL A 374 0.16 10.59 14.37
CA VAL A 374 -0.70 11.77 14.51
C VAL A 374 -1.93 11.59 13.64
N ASP A 375 -3.09 11.59 14.28
CA ASP A 375 -4.42 11.65 13.68
C ASP A 375 -4.96 13.05 14.01
N THR A 376 -5.28 13.82 12.98
CA THR A 376 -5.61 15.24 13.14
C THR A 376 -7.12 15.48 13.23
N TYR A 377 -7.50 16.39 14.12
CA TYR A 377 -8.89 16.75 14.32
C TYR A 377 -9.04 18.22 14.69
N VAL A 378 -10.00 18.91 14.12
CA VAL A 378 -10.34 20.30 14.44
C VAL A 378 -11.45 20.33 15.47
N GLY A 379 -11.14 20.79 16.69
CA GLY A 379 -12.10 20.95 17.79
C GLY A 379 -13.29 21.83 17.41
N LEU A 380 -14.42 21.68 18.12
CA LEU A 380 -15.67 22.46 17.94
C LEU A 380 -15.50 24.00 17.96
N ASN A 381 -14.35 24.50 18.41
CA ASN A 381 -14.00 25.93 18.46
C ASN A 381 -13.21 26.41 17.22
N GLY A 382 -12.99 25.56 16.21
CA GLY A 382 -12.24 25.89 14.99
C GLY A 382 -10.72 25.86 15.13
N ASN A 383 -10.20 25.34 16.25
CA ASN A 383 -8.76 25.11 16.44
C ASN A 383 -8.41 23.70 15.95
N SER A 384 -7.46 23.58 15.01
CA SER A 384 -6.82 22.31 14.71
C SER A 384 -6.10 21.78 15.94
N ALA A 385 -6.23 20.49 16.20
CA ALA A 385 -5.50 19.70 17.18
C ALA A 385 -5.19 18.33 16.57
N ALA A 386 -4.45 17.49 17.29
CA ALA A 386 -4.46 16.07 17.03
C ALA A 386 -5.54 15.41 17.90
N GLN A 387 -6.36 14.52 17.33
CA GLN A 387 -7.23 13.64 18.11
C GLN A 387 -6.40 12.61 18.86
N ILE A 388 -5.39 12.06 18.18
CA ILE A 388 -4.38 11.16 18.73
C ILE A 388 -3.02 11.68 18.28
N SER A 389 -2.10 11.90 19.24
CA SER A 389 -0.71 12.19 18.92
C SER A 389 0.20 11.58 19.97
N TYR A 390 1.06 10.64 19.57
CA TYR A 390 2.00 9.99 20.46
C TYR A 390 3.27 9.57 19.71
N ASP A 391 4.41 9.49 20.40
CA ASP A 391 5.65 8.92 19.88
C ASP A 391 5.76 7.46 20.33
N ILE A 392 5.92 6.51 19.39
CA ILE A 392 6.06 5.08 19.73
C ILE A 392 7.30 4.82 20.58
N ILE A 393 8.32 5.69 20.58
CA ILE A 393 9.50 5.56 21.45
C ILE A 393 9.22 6.17 22.83
N SER A 394 8.57 7.33 22.85
CA SER A 394 8.38 8.15 24.05
C SER A 394 6.88 8.29 24.33
N PRO A 395 6.29 7.51 25.25
CA PRO A 395 4.85 7.58 25.49
C PRO A 395 4.47 8.99 25.97
N PRO A 396 3.27 9.48 25.62
CA PRO A 396 2.86 10.88 25.78
C PRO A 396 2.68 11.33 27.25
N PHE A 397 2.90 10.46 28.24
CA PHE A 397 2.77 10.75 29.65
C PHE A 397 4.07 10.47 30.43
N ASP A 398 4.44 11.44 31.28
CA ASP A 398 5.54 11.30 32.24
C ASP A 398 5.27 10.08 33.11
N MET A 399 6.24 9.15 33.17
CA MET A 399 6.19 7.85 33.85
C MET A 399 6.06 7.95 35.39
N ALA A 400 5.62 9.10 35.90
CA ALA A 400 5.45 9.38 37.33
C ALA A 400 4.14 8.82 37.90
N ASP A 401 3.19 8.37 37.07
CA ASP A 401 2.04 7.59 37.52
C ASP A 401 2.23 6.11 37.13
N ALA A 402 3.09 5.43 37.89
CA ALA A 402 3.38 4.00 37.76
C ALA A 402 2.14 3.09 37.96
N SER A 403 0.95 3.66 38.14
CA SER A 403 -0.32 2.94 38.23
C SER A 403 -1.04 2.75 36.89
N ASN A 404 -0.65 3.46 35.82
CA ASN A 404 -1.32 3.36 34.53
C ASN A 404 -0.52 2.51 33.53
N ASP A 405 -0.78 1.21 33.51
CA ASP A 405 -0.11 0.22 32.66
C ASP A 405 -0.60 0.23 31.18
N SER A 406 -1.33 1.26 30.75
CA SER A 406 -1.96 1.40 29.41
C SER A 406 -1.06 1.22 28.18
N PHE A 407 0.25 1.36 28.34
CA PHE A 407 1.22 1.32 27.22
C PHE A 407 2.26 0.20 27.39
N TYR A 408 1.99 -0.71 28.31
CA TYR A 408 2.83 -1.84 28.64
C TYR A 408 2.13 -3.15 28.29
N TYR A 409 2.91 -4.21 28.23
CA TYR A 409 2.48 -5.58 28.00
C TYR A 409 2.05 -5.91 26.57
N ALA A 410 2.05 -7.20 26.25
CA ALA A 410 1.72 -7.72 24.93
C ALA A 410 0.27 -7.44 24.46
N SER A 411 -0.61 -7.04 25.38
CA SER A 411 -2.01 -6.65 25.13
C SER A 411 -2.18 -5.17 24.78
N SER A 412 -1.09 -4.41 24.64
CA SER A 412 -1.10 -3.02 24.21
C SER A 412 -0.54 -2.88 22.79
N GLU A 413 -1.31 -2.28 21.88
CA GLU A 413 -0.85 -2.00 20.51
C GLU A 413 0.36 -1.05 20.48
N TYR A 414 0.45 -0.14 21.46
CA TYR A 414 1.61 0.73 21.65
C TYR A 414 2.86 -0.10 21.96
N ALA A 415 2.77 -1.03 22.92
CA ALA A 415 3.91 -1.87 23.29
C ALA A 415 4.38 -2.73 22.11
N VAL A 416 3.45 -3.30 21.34
CA VAL A 416 3.76 -4.04 20.10
C VAL A 416 4.49 -3.15 19.11
N SER A 417 3.94 -1.98 18.76
CA SER A 417 4.55 -1.07 17.79
C SER A 417 5.96 -0.63 18.21
N ASN A 418 6.16 -0.37 19.50
CA ASN A 418 7.47 -0.04 20.04
C ASN A 418 8.47 -1.19 19.92
N ILE A 419 8.08 -2.41 20.28
CA ILE A 419 8.95 -3.59 20.19
C ILE A 419 9.34 -3.85 18.75
N LEU A 420 8.38 -3.81 17.81
CA LEU A 420 8.65 -3.94 16.38
C LEU A 420 9.63 -2.86 15.90
N TRP A 421 9.46 -1.61 16.33
CA TRP A 421 10.40 -0.54 16.03
C TRP A 421 11.79 -0.78 16.61
N GLY A 422 11.88 -1.22 17.86
CA GLY A 422 13.14 -1.60 18.51
C GLY A 422 13.87 -2.69 17.74
N VAL A 423 13.15 -3.74 17.35
CA VAL A 423 13.70 -4.83 16.54
C VAL A 423 14.17 -4.33 15.18
N ALA A 424 13.34 -3.57 14.45
CA ALA A 424 13.70 -3.05 13.14
C ALA A 424 14.91 -2.10 13.18
N LYS A 425 15.01 -1.28 14.24
CA LYS A 425 16.11 -0.33 14.43
C LYS A 425 17.44 -1.03 14.69
N VAL A 426 17.44 -2.11 15.46
CA VAL A 426 18.67 -2.83 15.85
C VAL A 426 19.04 -3.89 14.82
N TYR A 427 18.06 -4.65 14.31
CA TYR A 427 18.27 -5.86 13.50
C TYR A 427 17.78 -5.74 12.04
N GLY A 428 17.14 -4.62 11.67
CA GLY A 428 16.56 -4.40 10.34
C GLY A 428 15.11 -4.87 10.23
N ALA A 429 14.32 -4.21 9.37
CA ALA A 429 12.92 -4.59 9.11
C ALA A 429 12.81 -5.96 8.42
N GLU A 430 13.87 -6.39 7.75
CA GLU A 430 14.05 -7.71 7.17
C GLU A 430 13.91 -8.82 8.20
N ARG A 431 14.37 -8.59 9.44
CA ARG A 431 14.23 -9.55 10.54
C ARG A 431 12.76 -9.81 10.86
N ILE A 432 11.94 -8.76 10.86
CA ILE A 432 10.50 -8.87 11.09
C ILE A 432 9.87 -9.64 9.94
N ARG A 433 10.16 -9.26 8.68
CA ARG A 433 9.70 -9.98 7.49
C ARG A 433 10.00 -11.48 7.56
N ASP A 434 11.21 -11.87 7.99
CA ASP A 434 11.59 -13.27 8.04
C ASP A 434 10.72 -14.08 9.00
N VAL A 435 10.33 -13.51 10.14
CA VAL A 435 9.36 -14.13 11.05
C VAL A 435 7.97 -14.22 10.39
N LEU A 436 7.50 -13.13 9.78
CA LEU A 436 6.19 -13.11 9.11
C LEU A 436 6.10 -14.12 7.96
N SER A 437 7.18 -14.29 7.19
CA SER A 437 7.19 -15.09 5.96
C SER A 437 7.49 -16.56 6.22
N ASN A 438 8.40 -16.85 7.15
CA ASN A 438 8.94 -18.19 7.31
C ASN A 438 8.39 -18.91 8.55
N TYR A 439 8.07 -18.17 9.62
CA TYR A 439 7.62 -18.77 10.88
C TYR A 439 6.11 -18.79 11.01
N PHE A 440 5.42 -17.64 10.87
CA PHE A 440 3.96 -17.56 11.06
C PHE A 440 3.16 -18.62 10.29
N PRO A 441 3.46 -18.95 9.02
CA PRO A 441 2.74 -19.99 8.29
C PRO A 441 2.83 -21.41 8.87
N THR A 442 3.79 -21.63 9.76
CA THR A 442 4.07 -22.93 10.40
C THR A 442 3.87 -22.89 11.91
N ALA A 443 3.46 -21.74 12.46
CA ALA A 443 3.33 -21.55 13.89
C ALA A 443 2.12 -22.32 14.43
N ASP A 444 2.31 -22.97 15.58
CA ASP A 444 1.22 -23.61 16.34
C ASP A 444 0.44 -22.58 17.20
N LEU A 445 0.89 -21.32 17.21
CA LEU A 445 0.27 -20.21 17.91
C LEU A 445 -0.47 -19.25 16.94
N PRO A 446 -1.56 -18.61 17.41
CA PRO A 446 -2.17 -17.45 16.77
C PRO A 446 -1.16 -16.34 16.44
N THR A 447 -1.50 -15.47 15.47
CA THR A 447 -0.62 -14.35 15.09
C THR A 447 -0.67 -13.25 16.16
N ASN A 448 0.33 -13.27 17.04
CA ASN A 448 0.51 -12.27 18.09
C ASN A 448 1.99 -12.11 18.49
N LEU A 449 2.25 -11.25 19.48
CA LEU A 449 3.62 -10.95 19.95
C LEU A 449 4.35 -12.18 20.52
N ALA A 450 3.65 -13.12 21.16
CA ALA A 450 4.25 -14.37 21.66
C ALA A 450 4.70 -15.29 20.52
N SER A 451 3.89 -15.39 19.46
CA SER A 451 4.28 -16.09 18.23
C SER A 451 5.47 -15.42 17.56
N PHE A 452 5.48 -14.08 17.49
CA PHE A 452 6.63 -13.33 16.97
C PHE A 452 7.92 -13.60 17.75
N TRP A 453 7.84 -13.59 19.09
CA TRP A 453 8.95 -13.95 19.95
C TRP A 453 9.50 -15.36 19.65
N GLN A 454 8.64 -16.38 19.54
CA GLN A 454 9.08 -17.73 19.17
C GLN A 454 9.75 -17.76 17.80
N GLY A 455 9.24 -17.01 16.83
CA GLY A 455 9.83 -16.92 15.50
C GLY A 455 11.22 -16.30 15.51
N LEU A 456 11.44 -15.28 16.34
CA LEU A 456 12.76 -14.69 16.53
C LEU A 456 13.75 -15.72 17.10
N LEU A 457 13.33 -16.53 18.08
CA LEU A 457 14.16 -17.56 18.70
C LEU A 457 14.44 -18.76 17.80
N ARG A 458 13.49 -19.18 16.96
CA ARG A 458 13.64 -20.34 16.06
C ARG A 458 14.39 -20.03 14.77
N SER A 459 14.46 -18.76 14.39
CA SER A 459 15.26 -18.39 13.24
C SER A 459 16.71 -18.76 13.51
N ASP A 460 17.36 -19.39 12.53
CA ASP A 460 18.78 -19.76 12.48
C ASP A 460 19.74 -18.55 12.51
N LEU A 461 19.26 -17.43 13.07
CA LEU A 461 19.73 -16.07 12.89
C LEU A 461 20.19 -15.42 14.21
N LEU A 462 20.35 -16.18 15.30
CA LEU A 462 20.86 -15.67 16.57
C LEU A 462 22.20 -16.31 16.92
N SER A 463 23.22 -15.47 17.00
CA SER A 463 24.48 -15.76 17.67
C SER A 463 24.37 -15.43 19.16
N ASN A 464 25.21 -16.07 19.98
CA ASN A 464 25.28 -15.78 21.41
C ASN A 464 25.54 -14.27 21.62
N GLY A 465 24.63 -13.58 22.31
CA GLY A 465 24.68 -12.13 22.59
C GLY A 465 23.59 -11.30 21.90
N GLU A 466 22.95 -11.80 20.83
CA GLU A 466 21.80 -11.12 20.21
C GLU A 466 20.51 -11.31 21.04
N ILE A 467 20.40 -12.43 21.78
CA ILE A 467 19.27 -12.70 22.68
C ILE A 467 19.17 -11.63 23.78
N ASP A 468 20.28 -11.27 24.43
CA ASP A 468 20.28 -10.23 25.47
C ASP A 468 19.78 -8.88 24.94
N GLY A 469 20.14 -8.53 23.71
CA GLY A 469 19.67 -7.31 23.05
C GLY A 469 18.18 -7.36 22.74
N LEU A 470 17.65 -8.51 22.32
CA LEU A 470 16.22 -8.73 22.10
C LEU A 470 15.44 -8.67 23.43
N LEU A 471 15.92 -9.34 24.47
CA LEU A 471 15.33 -9.28 25.81
C LEU A 471 15.29 -7.86 26.34
N GLY A 472 16.35 -7.06 26.12
CA GLY A 472 16.36 -5.64 26.46
C GLY A 472 15.20 -4.86 25.83
N ILE A 473 14.91 -5.09 24.54
CA ILE A 473 13.80 -4.42 23.84
C ILE A 473 12.44 -4.78 24.46
N PHE A 474 12.23 -6.05 24.82
CA PHE A 474 10.98 -6.52 25.41
C PHE A 474 10.82 -6.05 26.87
N ASN A 475 11.90 -6.10 27.65
CA ASN A 475 11.95 -5.67 29.06
C ASN A 475 11.62 -4.18 29.23
N ASP A 476 12.07 -3.32 28.31
CA ASP A 476 11.73 -1.89 28.30
C ASP A 476 10.20 -1.64 28.22
N ARG A 477 9.42 -2.64 27.79
CA ARG A 477 7.94 -2.61 27.71
C ARG A 477 7.24 -3.57 28.66
N LYS A 478 7.96 -4.04 29.69
CA LYS A 478 7.48 -5.03 30.68
C LYS A 478 6.93 -6.31 30.02
N VAL A 479 7.42 -6.67 28.84
CA VAL A 479 7.09 -7.94 28.19
C VAL A 479 8.17 -8.95 28.57
N PHE A 480 7.81 -9.92 29.41
CA PHE A 480 8.76 -10.87 29.98
C PHE A 480 8.48 -12.26 29.43
N TYR A 481 9.26 -12.68 28.44
CA TYR A 481 9.22 -14.03 27.85
C TYR A 481 10.57 -14.73 28.07
N GLN A 482 11.00 -14.73 29.33
CA GLN A 482 12.31 -15.17 29.80
C GLN A 482 12.16 -15.88 31.15
N GLN A 483 13.16 -16.69 31.50
CA GLN A 483 13.25 -17.35 32.80
C GLN A 483 13.20 -16.37 33.98
N ASP A 484 12.59 -16.79 35.07
CA ASP A 484 12.63 -16.08 36.34
C ASP A 484 13.75 -16.62 37.27
N ALA A 485 13.63 -16.35 38.57
CA ALA A 485 14.65 -16.70 39.57
C ALA A 485 14.40 -18.04 40.29
N TYR A 486 13.27 -18.71 40.02
CA TYR A 486 12.86 -19.95 40.66
C TYR A 486 13.23 -21.20 39.85
N GLU A 487 13.49 -21.00 38.56
CA GLU A 487 13.97 -22.02 37.64
C GLU A 487 15.30 -22.70 38.07
N GLU A 488 15.49 -24.01 37.87
CA GLU A 488 14.58 -24.98 37.21
C GLU A 488 13.48 -25.47 38.19
N ASP A 489 12.19 -25.24 37.89
CA ASP A 489 11.06 -25.70 38.72
C ASP A 489 9.92 -26.40 37.95
N ASP A 490 10.24 -26.94 36.77
CA ASP A 490 9.32 -27.67 35.87
C ASP A 490 8.73 -28.99 36.40
N TYR A 491 9.33 -29.58 37.43
CA TYR A 491 9.00 -30.93 37.90
C TYR A 491 8.84 -31.01 39.41
N VAL A 492 8.00 -31.95 39.86
CA VAL A 492 7.81 -32.30 41.29
C VAL A 492 9.13 -32.59 42.02
N ALA A 493 10.13 -33.11 41.30
CA ALA A 493 11.46 -33.41 41.86
C ALA A 493 12.28 -32.15 42.16
N ASP A 494 12.02 -31.06 41.43
CA ASP A 494 12.76 -29.80 41.47
C ASP A 494 12.02 -28.73 42.27
N ALA A 495 10.75 -29.01 42.62
CA ALA A 495 9.84 -28.10 43.30
C ALA A 495 10.38 -27.53 44.64
N ASN A 496 10.40 -26.21 44.72
CA ASN A 496 10.79 -25.48 45.92
C ASN A 496 9.70 -25.58 47.01
N LEU A 497 10.10 -25.86 48.27
CA LEU A 497 9.17 -25.91 49.40
C LEU A 497 8.74 -24.49 49.81
N ILE A 498 7.43 -24.25 49.75
CA ILE A 498 6.80 -23.01 50.19
C ILE A 498 6.49 -23.08 51.69
N ASP A 499 6.96 -22.07 52.43
CA ASP A 499 6.49 -21.80 53.79
C ASP A 499 5.29 -20.84 53.76
N ILE A 500 4.09 -21.40 53.89
CA ILE A 500 2.80 -20.67 53.86
C ILE A 500 2.76 -19.53 54.88
N ALA A 501 3.44 -19.67 56.03
CA ALA A 501 3.42 -18.65 57.06
C ALA A 501 4.18 -17.37 56.66
N THR A 502 5.03 -17.44 55.63
CA THR A 502 5.94 -16.35 55.24
C THR A 502 5.94 -16.00 53.76
N ILE A 503 5.37 -16.84 52.89
CA ILE A 503 5.44 -16.68 51.43
C ILE A 503 4.95 -15.32 50.94
N GLY A 504 3.85 -14.81 51.49
CA GLY A 504 3.18 -13.65 50.90
C GLY A 504 2.73 -13.95 49.47
N GLU A 505 2.71 -12.93 48.62
CA GLU A 505 2.47 -13.12 47.18
C GLU A 505 3.83 -13.09 46.43
N GLN A 506 4.01 -13.97 45.44
CA GLN A 506 5.25 -14.12 44.66
C GLN A 506 5.00 -13.92 43.17
N ASP A 507 5.84 -13.13 42.49
CA ASP A 507 5.80 -12.96 41.04
C ASP A 507 6.61 -14.08 40.35
N HIS A 508 6.06 -14.66 39.29
CA HIS A 508 6.59 -15.78 38.51
C HIS A 508 6.35 -15.60 37.01
N PHE A 509 7.19 -16.19 36.16
CA PHE A 509 7.12 -16.06 34.70
C PHE A 509 6.95 -17.41 34.02
N LEU A 510 5.89 -17.55 33.21
CA LEU A 510 5.79 -18.67 32.27
C LEU A 510 6.39 -18.27 30.91
N TYR A 511 7.37 -19.01 30.42
CA TYR A 511 8.07 -18.77 29.17
C TYR A 511 8.32 -20.08 28.37
N LYS A 512 9.35 -20.07 27.52
CA LYS A 512 9.80 -21.25 26.78
C LYS A 512 11.32 -21.24 26.72
N ASP A 513 11.91 -22.23 27.33
CA ASP A 513 13.36 -22.40 27.53
C ASP A 513 14.04 -23.10 26.35
N ASP A 514 13.36 -24.10 25.75
CA ASP A 514 13.72 -24.95 24.60
C ASP A 514 13.36 -26.45 24.82
N LEU A 515 12.89 -26.82 26.03
CA LEU A 515 12.57 -28.19 26.45
C LEU A 515 11.07 -28.52 26.49
N GLY A 516 10.18 -27.55 26.51
CA GLY A 516 8.76 -27.86 26.62
C GLY A 516 7.86 -26.63 26.70
N ALA A 517 6.68 -26.82 27.25
CA ALA A 517 5.93 -25.75 27.90
C ALA A 517 6.50 -25.61 29.31
N ASP A 518 6.74 -24.38 29.74
CA ASP A 518 7.12 -24.06 31.12
C ASP A 518 5.96 -24.36 32.09
N VAL A 519 6.28 -25.00 33.22
CA VAL A 519 5.36 -25.40 34.28
C VAL A 519 5.97 -25.15 35.65
N ASP A 520 5.65 -24.05 36.31
CA ASP A 520 6.14 -23.83 37.67
C ASP A 520 5.53 -24.80 38.69
N VAL A 521 6.37 -25.52 39.42
CA VAL A 521 5.97 -26.48 40.46
C VAL A 521 6.48 -26.08 41.85
N PHE A 522 5.56 -25.97 42.80
CA PHE A 522 5.87 -25.62 44.19
C PHE A 522 5.42 -26.69 45.17
N ALA A 523 6.26 -27.05 46.13
CA ALA A 523 5.92 -27.99 47.18
C ALA A 523 5.21 -27.30 48.37
N LEU A 524 4.18 -27.93 48.90
CA LEU A 524 3.32 -27.41 49.96
C LEU A 524 3.04 -28.48 51.02
N ASP A 525 3.46 -28.25 52.27
CA ASP A 525 3.10 -29.13 53.39
C ASP A 525 1.72 -28.76 53.93
N VAL A 526 0.76 -29.68 53.79
CA VAL A 526 -0.64 -29.50 54.23
C VAL A 526 -0.94 -30.27 55.52
N GLN A 527 -1.93 -29.80 56.29
CA GLN A 527 -2.38 -30.41 57.54
C GLN A 527 -3.83 -30.86 57.43
N ALA A 528 -4.10 -32.11 57.84
CA ALA A 528 -5.45 -32.66 57.85
C ALA A 528 -6.44 -31.75 58.61
N GLY A 529 -7.56 -31.43 57.98
CA GLY A 529 -8.63 -30.58 58.49
C GLY A 529 -8.37 -29.08 58.36
N GLN A 530 -7.26 -28.65 57.75
CA GLN A 530 -6.99 -27.24 57.46
C GLN A 530 -7.48 -26.86 56.06
N ASP A 531 -8.04 -25.66 55.94
CA ASP A 531 -8.46 -25.06 54.68
C ASP A 531 -7.28 -24.36 54.01
N TYR A 532 -7.18 -24.50 52.69
CA TYR A 532 -6.17 -23.89 51.85
C TYR A 532 -6.81 -23.21 50.63
N VAL A 533 -6.26 -22.08 50.24
CA VAL A 533 -6.58 -21.39 48.99
C VAL A 533 -5.29 -21.14 48.21
N VAL A 534 -5.26 -21.62 46.97
CA VAL A 534 -4.17 -21.37 46.03
C VAL A 534 -4.74 -20.58 44.85
N ALA A 535 -4.14 -19.45 44.51
CA ALA A 535 -4.60 -18.60 43.42
C ALA A 535 -3.46 -17.94 42.64
N THR A 536 -3.68 -17.74 41.35
CA THR A 536 -2.87 -16.84 40.50
C THR A 536 -3.60 -15.51 40.33
N SER A 537 -2.85 -14.45 40.00
CA SER A 537 -3.37 -13.10 39.81
C SER A 537 -2.35 -12.24 39.02
N ASP A 538 -2.68 -10.98 38.72
CA ASP A 538 -1.80 -10.03 38.01
C ASP A 538 -1.22 -10.59 36.70
N LEU A 539 -2.10 -11.20 35.90
CA LEU A 539 -1.75 -11.95 34.69
C LEU A 539 -1.37 -11.06 33.50
N ARG A 540 -0.11 -10.68 33.41
CA ARG A 540 0.37 -9.76 32.36
C ARG A 540 0.92 -10.50 31.16
N ASN A 541 1.06 -9.77 30.05
CA ASN A 541 1.54 -10.28 28.76
C ASN A 541 0.66 -11.38 28.13
N GLY A 542 -0.56 -11.46 28.65
CA GLY A 542 -1.67 -12.15 28.05
C GLY A 542 -1.82 -13.62 28.42
N ILE A 543 -1.19 -14.03 29.51
CA ILE A 543 -1.24 -15.40 29.99
C ILE A 543 -2.61 -15.81 30.54
N ASP A 544 -2.92 -17.10 30.35
CA ASP A 544 -4.11 -17.78 30.84
C ASP A 544 -3.65 -19.00 31.65
N THR A 545 -3.76 -18.93 32.98
CA THR A 545 -3.15 -19.93 33.85
C THR A 545 -4.05 -21.16 34.02
N LEU A 546 -3.45 -22.31 34.27
CA LEU A 546 -4.08 -23.53 34.74
C LEU A 546 -3.40 -23.94 36.04
N LEU A 547 -4.18 -24.03 37.12
CA LEU A 547 -3.69 -24.45 38.42
C LEU A 547 -4.13 -25.88 38.73
N ARG A 548 -3.18 -26.73 39.13
CA ARG A 548 -3.43 -28.12 39.56
C ARG A 548 -2.71 -28.41 40.86
N ILE A 549 -3.39 -29.12 41.77
CA ILE A 549 -2.78 -29.67 42.98
C ILE A 549 -2.53 -31.15 42.76
N VAL A 550 -1.26 -31.57 42.78
CA VAL A 550 -0.84 -32.95 42.54
C VAL A 550 -0.11 -33.53 43.75
N ASP A 551 0.00 -34.86 43.79
CA ASP A 551 0.76 -35.58 44.80
C ASP A 551 2.24 -35.77 44.39
N GLU A 552 3.00 -36.53 45.20
CA GLU A 552 4.42 -36.84 44.96
C GLU A 552 4.71 -37.64 43.69
N ASN A 553 3.68 -38.24 43.07
CA ASN A 553 3.77 -38.99 41.82
C ASN A 553 3.28 -38.18 40.61
N ASP A 554 3.03 -36.87 40.78
CA ASP A 554 2.42 -35.99 39.78
C ASP A 554 1.00 -36.41 39.40
N GLU A 555 0.29 -37.11 40.31
CA GLU A 555 -1.12 -37.47 40.13
C GLU A 555 -2.04 -36.39 40.73
N LEU A 556 -3.07 -35.99 39.99
CA LEU A 556 -4.03 -34.97 40.40
C LEU A 556 -4.76 -35.38 41.70
N VAL A 557 -4.68 -34.52 42.71
CA VAL A 557 -5.33 -34.76 44.00
C VAL A 557 -6.84 -34.63 43.85
N VAL A 558 -7.57 -35.58 44.44
CA VAL A 558 -9.03 -35.62 44.45
C VAL A 558 -9.53 -35.67 45.90
N ILE A 559 -10.26 -34.63 46.32
CA ILE A 559 -10.86 -34.55 47.65
C ILE A 559 -12.38 -34.50 47.50
N ASP A 560 -13.09 -35.36 48.23
CA ASP A 560 -14.56 -35.50 48.16
C ASP A 560 -15.10 -35.69 46.72
N GLY A 561 -14.34 -36.40 45.89
CA GLY A 561 -14.70 -36.65 44.49
C GLY A 561 -14.55 -35.45 43.55
N LYS A 562 -13.89 -34.38 44.01
CA LYS A 562 -13.52 -33.21 43.19
C LYS A 562 -12.02 -33.19 42.96
N SER A 563 -11.63 -33.20 41.70
CA SER A 563 -10.26 -32.91 41.30
C SER A 563 -9.87 -31.49 41.67
N LEU A 564 -8.67 -31.31 42.21
CA LEU A 564 -8.13 -30.02 42.59
C LEU A 564 -7.43 -29.35 41.40
N GLU A 565 -8.23 -28.91 40.43
CA GLU A 565 -7.78 -28.14 39.29
C GLU A 565 -8.75 -27.01 38.98
N ASN A 566 -8.22 -25.91 38.45
CA ASN A 566 -9.01 -24.82 37.92
C ASN A 566 -8.21 -24.02 36.88
N ASP A 567 -8.83 -23.70 35.76
CA ASP A 567 -8.32 -22.75 34.76
C ASP A 567 -8.83 -21.33 35.05
N ASP A 568 -10.14 -21.17 35.27
CA ASP A 568 -10.77 -19.85 35.40
C ASP A 568 -11.38 -19.61 36.81
N ALA A 569 -11.00 -18.51 37.46
CA ALA A 569 -11.58 -18.08 38.73
C ALA A 569 -13.00 -17.52 38.55
N ASP A 570 -13.34 -17.03 37.36
CA ASP A 570 -14.71 -16.62 36.96
C ASP A 570 -15.00 -16.95 35.47
N PRO A 571 -15.71 -18.05 35.18
CA PRO A 571 -15.99 -18.48 33.81
C PRO A 571 -16.97 -17.57 33.03
N LEU A 572 -17.53 -16.52 33.65
CA LEU A 572 -18.53 -15.63 33.03
C LEU A 572 -17.96 -14.30 32.52
N ALA A 573 -16.66 -14.04 32.66
CA ALA A 573 -16.08 -12.69 32.54
C ALA A 573 -15.20 -12.42 31.31
N HIS A 574 -14.92 -13.40 30.44
CA HIS A 574 -13.99 -13.22 29.31
C HIS A 574 -14.49 -12.25 28.21
N PHE A 575 -15.78 -11.92 28.21
CA PHE A 575 -16.39 -11.08 27.18
C PHE A 575 -16.69 -9.69 27.68
N ARG A 576 -16.12 -8.68 27.02
CA ARG A 576 -16.53 -7.28 27.18
C ARG A 576 -17.20 -6.80 25.90
N ASP A 577 -18.14 -5.87 26.05
CA ASP A 577 -18.59 -5.07 24.91
C ASP A 577 -17.39 -4.23 24.44
N ASP A 578 -17.04 -4.35 23.16
CA ASP A 578 -15.95 -3.61 22.53
C ASP A 578 -16.23 -2.10 22.40
N GLY A 579 -17.34 -1.60 22.96
CA GLY A 579 -17.77 -0.21 22.86
C GLY A 579 -18.60 0.06 21.61
N CYS A 580 -18.68 -0.92 20.70
CA CYS A 580 -19.46 -0.86 19.50
C CYS A 580 -20.63 -1.85 19.52
N GLY A 581 -20.86 -2.60 20.60
CA GLY A 581 -22.00 -3.51 20.74
C GLY A 581 -21.71 -4.96 20.35
N GLU A 582 -20.44 -5.33 20.15
CA GLU A 582 -20.03 -6.73 20.01
C GLU A 582 -19.29 -7.21 21.26
N ARG A 583 -19.61 -8.44 21.68
CA ARG A 583 -18.89 -9.07 22.78
C ARG A 583 -17.64 -9.75 22.25
N ARG A 584 -16.47 -9.29 22.71
CA ARG A 584 -15.15 -9.81 22.30
C ARG A 584 -14.36 -10.32 23.49
N TYR A 585 -13.42 -11.22 23.20
CA TYR A 585 -12.48 -11.71 24.20
C TYR A 585 -11.52 -10.57 24.58
N MET A 586 -11.43 -10.28 25.88
CA MET A 586 -10.47 -9.33 26.42
C MET A 586 -9.53 -10.04 27.38
N ASN A 587 -8.28 -9.61 27.38
CA ASN A 587 -7.23 -10.08 28.27
C ASN A 587 -7.36 -9.44 29.67
N THR A 588 -8.49 -9.71 30.34
CA THR A 588 -8.74 -9.13 31.66
C THR A 588 -8.06 -9.96 32.74
N LEU A 589 -7.15 -9.33 33.49
CA LEU A 589 -6.29 -9.95 34.51
C LEU A 589 -7.02 -10.84 35.53
N SER A 590 -8.31 -10.58 35.75
CA SER A 590 -9.14 -11.26 36.76
C SER A 590 -9.85 -12.51 36.24
N ALA A 591 -10.16 -12.58 34.94
CA ALA A 591 -10.94 -13.69 34.38
C ALA A 591 -10.06 -14.90 34.02
N LEU A 592 -8.80 -14.63 33.67
CA LEU A 592 -7.79 -15.62 33.28
C LEU A 592 -7.05 -16.21 34.50
N ALA A 593 -7.31 -15.66 35.70
CA ALA A 593 -6.70 -16.07 36.95
C ALA A 593 -7.29 -17.40 37.39
N SER A 594 -6.47 -18.29 37.93
CA SER A 594 -6.91 -19.59 38.43
C SER A 594 -7.01 -19.59 39.94
N LYS A 595 -7.95 -20.36 40.48
CA LYS A 595 -8.11 -20.52 41.93
C LYS A 595 -8.61 -21.90 42.32
N VAL A 596 -7.91 -22.56 43.23
CA VAL A 596 -8.35 -23.79 43.88
C VAL A 596 -8.50 -23.56 45.38
N SER A 597 -9.54 -24.14 45.98
CA SER A 597 -9.78 -24.09 47.42
C SER A 597 -10.18 -25.45 47.93
N PHE A 598 -9.54 -25.93 48.99
CA PHE A 598 -9.74 -27.29 49.51
C PHE A 598 -9.47 -27.37 51.00
N THR A 599 -10.07 -28.36 51.66
CA THR A 599 -9.72 -28.78 53.01
C THR A 599 -8.89 -30.05 52.91
N ALA A 600 -7.65 -30.05 53.42
CA ALA A 600 -6.82 -31.24 53.33
C ALA A 600 -7.41 -32.39 54.17
N ASP A 601 -7.55 -33.57 53.59
CA ASP A 601 -8.07 -34.77 54.24
C ASP A 601 -6.98 -35.52 55.03
N ILE A 602 -5.73 -35.38 54.61
CA ILE A 602 -4.53 -35.93 55.24
C ILE A 602 -3.44 -34.88 55.43
N SER A 603 -2.57 -35.08 56.43
CA SER A 603 -1.34 -34.30 56.57
C SER A 603 -0.26 -34.93 55.69
N THR A 604 0.11 -34.25 54.61
CA THR A 604 1.09 -34.74 53.63
C THR A 604 1.70 -33.55 52.87
N ARG A 605 2.59 -33.84 51.92
CA ARG A 605 3.07 -32.88 50.94
C ARG A 605 2.22 -32.97 49.68
N TYR A 606 1.73 -31.83 49.21
CA TYR A 606 1.16 -31.64 47.88
C TYR A 606 2.05 -30.72 47.07
N TYR A 607 1.79 -30.65 45.77
CA TYR A 607 2.52 -29.80 44.83
C TYR A 607 1.53 -28.95 44.05
N VAL A 608 1.79 -27.66 44.01
CA VAL A 608 1.05 -26.68 43.20
C VAL A 608 1.74 -26.61 41.86
N LYS A 609 1.03 -26.96 40.79
CA LYS A 609 1.49 -26.79 39.41
C LYS A 609 0.74 -25.64 38.78
N VAL A 610 1.49 -24.67 38.25
CA VAL A 610 0.96 -23.58 37.42
C VAL A 610 1.51 -23.77 36.01
N SER A 611 0.63 -23.69 35.02
CA SER A 611 1.00 -23.80 33.60
C SER A 611 0.10 -22.90 32.78
N HIS A 612 0.40 -22.71 31.50
CA HIS A 612 -0.56 -22.12 30.58
C HIS A 612 -1.60 -23.15 30.14
N ILE A 613 -2.83 -22.73 29.80
CA ILE A 613 -3.85 -23.64 29.26
C ILE A 613 -3.41 -24.17 27.88
N PRO A 614 -3.33 -25.50 27.65
CA PRO A 614 -3.01 -26.05 26.35
C PRO A 614 -4.02 -25.63 25.29
N THR A 615 -3.55 -25.14 24.14
CA THR A 615 -4.37 -24.67 23.00
C THR A 615 -5.34 -25.74 22.46
N ALA A 616 -5.10 -27.03 22.73
CA ALA A 616 -5.92 -28.15 22.29
C ALA A 616 -7.19 -28.40 23.14
N ASP A 617 -7.27 -27.89 24.37
CA ASP A 617 -8.37 -28.18 25.30
C ASP A 617 -9.57 -27.21 25.18
N LYS A 618 -9.52 -26.25 24.25
CA LYS A 618 -10.73 -25.51 23.82
C LYS A 618 -11.59 -26.39 22.92
N VAL A 619 -12.27 -27.37 23.50
CA VAL A 619 -13.36 -28.15 22.87
C VAL A 619 -14.49 -27.20 22.48
N GLY A 620 -14.38 -26.58 21.29
CA GLY A 620 -15.52 -25.97 20.60
C GLY A 620 -15.37 -24.54 20.06
N ALA A 621 -14.28 -23.81 20.30
CA ALA A 621 -14.20 -22.40 19.88
C ALA A 621 -12.92 -22.08 19.09
N ARG A 622 -13.01 -22.14 17.76
CA ARG A 622 -12.01 -21.51 16.86
C ARG A 622 -11.86 -19.99 17.04
N ASN A 623 -12.62 -19.38 17.96
CA ASN A 623 -12.59 -17.95 18.26
C ASN A 623 -11.96 -17.61 19.64
N ALA A 624 -11.72 -18.58 20.52
CA ALA A 624 -11.27 -18.34 21.89
C ALA A 624 -9.75 -18.51 22.09
N GLY A 625 -9.07 -19.27 21.23
CA GLY A 625 -7.65 -19.63 21.39
C GLY A 625 -6.65 -18.52 21.07
N GLY A 626 -7.11 -17.36 20.58
CA GLY A 626 -6.26 -16.26 20.11
C GLY A 626 -6.10 -15.06 21.03
N ALA A 627 -6.99 -14.92 22.02
CA ALA A 627 -7.03 -13.75 22.90
C ALA A 627 -5.99 -13.79 24.03
N THR A 628 -5.40 -14.95 24.26
CA THR A 628 -4.40 -15.22 25.30
C THR A 628 -3.17 -15.89 24.69
N GLY A 629 -2.03 -15.76 25.36
CA GLY A 629 -0.74 -16.29 24.95
C GLY A 629 -0.23 -17.32 25.96
N PRO A 630 0.70 -18.19 25.55
CA PRO A 630 1.27 -19.20 26.45
C PRO A 630 2.32 -18.63 27.42
N TYR A 631 2.67 -17.35 27.29
CA TYR A 631 3.75 -16.73 28.05
C TYR A 631 3.26 -15.47 28.74
N GLY A 632 3.83 -15.20 29.90
CA GLY A 632 3.58 -13.98 30.62
C GLY A 632 3.99 -14.09 32.07
N THR A 633 3.44 -13.20 32.89
CA THR A 633 3.75 -13.16 34.31
C THR A 633 2.49 -13.38 35.12
N TYR A 634 2.61 -14.03 36.25
CA TYR A 634 1.54 -14.14 37.23
C TYR A 634 2.08 -13.96 38.63
N ARG A 635 1.16 -13.71 39.56
CA ARG A 635 1.45 -13.66 40.98
C ARG A 635 0.77 -14.82 41.69
N LEU A 636 1.55 -15.68 42.32
CA LEU A 636 1.11 -16.79 43.13
C LEU A 636 0.76 -16.34 44.54
N LYS A 637 -0.37 -16.82 45.05
CA LYS A 637 -0.81 -16.62 46.43
C LYS A 637 -1.30 -17.92 47.03
N ILE A 638 -0.81 -18.24 48.23
CA ILE A 638 -1.22 -19.41 49.03
C ILE A 638 -1.60 -18.94 50.44
N GLU A 639 -2.80 -19.27 50.90
CA GLU A 639 -3.33 -18.91 52.23
C GLU A 639 -3.94 -20.10 52.98
#